data_AF-A0A1F9YAT0-F1
#
_entry.id   AF-A0A1F9YAT0-F1
#
_cell.length_a   1.000
_cell.length_b   1.000
_cell.length_c   1.000
_cell.angle_alpha   90.00
_cell.angle_beta   90.00
_cell.angle_gamma   90.00
#
_symmetry.space_group_name_H-M   'P 1'
#
loop_
_entity.id
_entity.type
_entity.pdbx_description
1 polymer ?
#
loop_
_entity_poly.entity_id
_entity_poly.type
_entity_poly.pdbx_seq_one_letter_code
_entity_poly.pdbx_strand_id
1 'polypeptide(L)'
;MKYARDYALNEGKYYCIEFDIPHRQYWLSVNKGSLGSTDFAPFKDSLHKTRSWPDNIRLENLSAYQLVFYPDGTCQDFTMTLKNDHGNTCILQLKGSTGRTEINSI
;
A
#
# COMPACT_ATOMS: atom_id res chain seq x y z
N MET A 1 3.57 4.15 1.25
CA MET A 1 4.44 2.98 1.06
C MET A 1 5.70 3.04 1.91
N LYS A 2 6.62 4.02 1.72
CA LYS A 2 7.83 4.17 2.56
C LYS A 2 7.55 4.10 4.06
N TYR A 3 6.54 4.84 4.53
CA TYR A 3 6.12 4.82 5.94
C TYR A 3 5.83 3.41 6.47
N ALA A 4 5.02 2.62 5.76
CA ALA A 4 4.64 1.28 6.18
C ALA A 4 5.86 0.33 6.26
N ARG A 5 6.79 0.45 5.30
CA ARG A 5 8.03 -0.32 5.29
C ARG A 5 8.94 0.03 6.47
N ASP A 6 9.15 1.32 6.71
CA ASP A 6 10.05 1.79 7.76
C ASP A 6 9.51 1.37 9.15
N TYR A 7 8.18 1.35 9.34
CA TYR A 7 7.55 0.81 10.54
C TYR A 7 7.66 -0.72 10.66
N ALA A 8 7.49 -1.46 9.56
CA ALA A 8 7.67 -2.91 9.56
C ALA A 8 9.07 -3.32 10.02
N LEU A 9 10.09 -2.62 9.52
CA LEU A 9 11.49 -2.79 9.94
C LEU A 9 11.72 -2.43 11.41
N ASN A 10 11.26 -1.25 11.84
CA ASN A 10 11.56 -0.73 13.17
C ASN A 10 10.84 -1.51 14.28
N GLU A 11 9.62 -1.98 14.02
CA GLU A 11 8.83 -2.72 15.01
C GLU A 11 8.96 -4.24 14.91
N GLY A 12 9.58 -4.75 13.84
CA GLY A 12 9.66 -6.19 13.58
C GLY A 12 8.29 -6.84 13.35
N LYS A 13 7.34 -6.11 12.73
CA LYS A 13 5.95 -6.54 12.52
C LYS A 13 5.55 -6.46 11.05
N TYR A 14 4.50 -7.18 10.70
CA TYR A 14 3.89 -7.09 9.39
C TYR A 14 2.95 -5.88 9.33
N TYR A 15 3.09 -5.09 8.27
CA TYR A 15 2.20 -3.98 7.95
C TYR A 15 1.54 -4.22 6.61
N CYS A 16 0.28 -3.82 6.46
CA CYS A 16 -0.47 -4.00 5.22
C CYS A 16 -1.10 -2.68 4.78
N ILE A 17 -0.92 -2.30 3.52
CA ILE A 17 -1.74 -1.27 2.90
C ILE A 17 -2.88 -1.97 2.17
N GLU A 18 -4.11 -1.66 2.56
CA GLU A 18 -5.33 -2.23 1.98
C GLU A 18 -5.97 -1.20 1.05
N PHE A 19 -6.49 -1.66 -0.09
CA PHE A 19 -7.14 -0.83 -1.11
C PHE A 19 -8.60 -1.26 -1.31
N ASP A 20 -9.53 -0.35 -1.02
CA ASP A 20 -10.95 -0.45 -1.30
C ASP A 20 -11.29 0.40 -2.52
N ILE A 21 -11.28 -0.24 -3.69
CA ILE A 21 -11.55 0.44 -4.97
C ILE A 21 -12.99 0.98 -5.03
N PRO A 22 -14.04 0.21 -4.67
CA PRO A 22 -15.42 0.71 -4.68
C PRO A 22 -15.62 2.00 -3.88
N HIS A 23 -15.04 2.10 -2.69
CA HIS A 23 -15.20 3.28 -1.82
C HIS A 23 -14.12 4.34 -2.01
N ARG A 24 -13.19 4.11 -2.94
CA ARG A 24 -12.03 4.96 -3.23
C ARG A 24 -11.12 5.20 -2.03
N GLN A 25 -10.89 4.16 -1.23
CA GLN A 25 -10.22 4.28 0.06
C GLN A 25 -9.01 3.35 0.18
N TYR A 26 -8.03 3.78 0.97
CA TYR A 26 -6.92 2.94 1.40
C TYR A 26 -6.53 3.26 2.84
N TRP A 27 -6.00 2.27 3.55
CA TRP A 27 -5.54 2.45 4.92
C TRP A 27 -4.36 1.55 5.23
N LEU A 28 -3.68 1.86 6.35
CA LEU A 28 -2.61 1.06 6.89
C LEU A 28 -3.16 0.21 8.04
N SER A 29 -2.88 -1.09 7.97
CA SER A 29 -3.17 -2.05 9.02
C SER A 29 -1.86 -2.67 9.53
N VAL A 30 -1.88 -3.11 10.78
CA VAL A 30 -0.77 -3.82 11.42
C VAL A 30 -1.24 -5.20 11.82
N ASN A 31 -0.37 -6.19 11.66
CA ASN A 31 -0.64 -7.52 12.14
C ASN A 31 -0.65 -7.56 13.67
N LYS A 32 -1.71 -8.12 14.24
CA LYS A 32 -1.90 -8.26 15.69
C LYS A 32 -1.80 -9.69 16.20
N GLY A 33 -1.73 -10.67 15.31
CA GLY A 33 -1.62 -12.06 15.71
C GLY A 33 -0.17 -12.46 15.97
N SER A 34 0.04 -13.76 16.16
CA SER A 34 1.37 -14.36 16.25
C SER A 34 2.13 -14.24 14.93
N LEU A 35 3.47 -14.40 14.99
CA LEU A 35 4.35 -14.43 13.82
C LEU A 35 3.79 -15.41 12.76
N GLY A 36 3.45 -14.91 11.57
CA GLY A 36 2.87 -15.71 10.48
C GLY A 36 1.33 -15.74 10.40
N SER A 37 0.62 -15.11 11.34
CA SER A 37 -0.83 -14.90 11.21
C SER A 37 -1.14 -13.84 10.13
N THR A 38 -2.36 -13.85 9.57
CA THR A 38 -2.87 -12.83 8.64
C THR A 38 -3.86 -11.88 9.31
N ASP A 39 -3.81 -11.76 10.63
CA ASP A 39 -4.76 -10.97 11.41
C ASP A 39 -4.34 -9.50 11.42
N PHE A 40 -4.69 -8.80 10.35
CA PHE A 40 -4.49 -7.36 10.22
C PHE A 40 -5.62 -6.60 10.91
N ALA A 41 -5.24 -5.61 11.71
CA ALA A 41 -6.16 -4.67 12.30
C ALA A 41 -5.72 -3.24 11.98
N PRO A 42 -6.66 -2.28 11.94
CA PRO A 42 -6.32 -0.89 11.67
C PRO A 42 -5.19 -0.38 12.57
N PHE A 43 -4.16 0.21 11.97
CA PHE A 43 -2.99 0.70 12.68
C PHE A 43 -3.38 1.95 13.48
N LYS A 44 -3.36 1.85 14.82
CA LYS A 44 -3.80 2.90 15.75
C LYS A 44 -2.69 3.91 16.08
N ASP A 45 -2.30 4.71 15.10
CA ASP A 45 -1.40 5.86 15.28
C ASP A 45 -2.05 7.14 14.72
N SER A 46 -1.40 8.30 14.85
CA SER A 46 -1.78 9.58 14.21
C SER A 46 -2.03 9.48 12.69
N LEU A 47 -1.48 8.44 12.04
CA LEU A 47 -1.72 8.06 10.65
C LEU A 47 -2.82 7.03 10.42
N HIS A 48 -3.63 6.73 11.45
CA HIS A 48 -4.87 5.93 11.43
C HIS A 48 -6.00 6.67 10.69
N LYS A 49 -5.72 7.16 9.50
CA LYS A 49 -6.73 7.75 8.64
C LYS A 49 -6.85 6.86 7.44
N THR A 50 -8.03 6.26 7.28
CA THR A 50 -8.52 5.88 5.97
C THR A 50 -8.39 7.10 5.07
N ARG A 51 -7.66 6.95 3.98
CA ARG A 51 -7.42 8.00 3.01
C ARG A 51 -8.25 7.71 1.79
N SER A 52 -8.90 8.73 1.27
CA SER A 52 -9.52 8.66 -0.05
C SER A 52 -8.57 9.22 -1.09
N TRP A 53 -8.49 8.60 -2.26
CA TRP A 53 -7.89 9.26 -3.41
C TRP A 53 -8.89 10.23 -4.07
N PRO A 54 -8.42 11.22 -4.86
CA PRO A 54 -9.29 12.22 -5.47
C PRO A 54 -10.35 11.60 -6.39
N ASP A 55 -11.50 12.27 -6.48
CA ASP A 55 -12.65 11.79 -7.24
C ASP A 55 -12.39 11.64 -8.74
N ASN A 56 -11.47 12.45 -9.27
CA ASN A 56 -11.06 12.46 -10.67
C ASN A 56 -9.93 11.46 -10.97
N ILE A 57 -9.58 10.58 -10.02
CA ILE A 57 -8.56 9.55 -10.18
C ILE A 57 -9.19 8.17 -10.07
N ARG A 58 -8.92 7.33 -11.06
CA ARG A 58 -9.27 5.91 -11.08
C ARG A 58 -8.02 5.09 -10.88
N LEU A 59 -8.12 4.10 -10.00
CA LEU A 59 -7.10 3.08 -9.85
C LEU A 59 -7.45 1.92 -10.78
N GLU A 60 -6.51 1.57 -11.64
CA GLU A 60 -6.60 0.47 -12.60
C GLU A 60 -5.36 -0.44 -12.46
N ASN A 61 -5.43 -1.67 -12.97
CA ASN A 61 -4.31 -2.61 -13.02
C ASN A 61 -3.57 -2.81 -11.68
N LEU A 62 -4.29 -2.86 -10.56
CA LEU A 62 -3.69 -3.20 -9.27
C LEU A 62 -3.23 -4.65 -9.29
N SER A 63 -1.94 -4.89 -9.00
CA SER A 63 -1.39 -6.24 -8.89
C SER A 63 -1.95 -7.02 -7.70
N ALA A 64 -2.38 -6.32 -6.63
CA ALA A 64 -3.08 -6.88 -5.48
C ALA A 64 -3.89 -5.80 -4.76
N TYR A 65 -4.97 -6.17 -4.07
CA TYR A 65 -5.73 -5.26 -3.18
C TYR A 65 -5.08 -5.06 -1.81
N GLN A 66 -4.02 -5.83 -1.52
CA GLN A 66 -3.26 -5.78 -0.29
C GLN A 66 -1.76 -5.76 -0.60
N LEU A 67 -1.06 -4.81 0.00
CA LEU A 67 0.40 -4.69 -0.08
C LEU A 67 1.00 -4.88 1.30
N VAL A 68 1.65 -6.04 1.51
CA VAL A 68 2.19 -6.46 2.80
C VAL A 68 3.69 -6.15 2.84
N PHE A 69 4.10 -5.45 3.89
CA PHE A 69 5.48 -5.18 4.26
C PHE A 69 5.88 -6.11 5.40
N TYR A 70 6.95 -6.86 5.17
CA TYR A 70 7.49 -7.85 6.09
C TYR A 70 8.42 -7.18 7.13
N PRO A 71 8.64 -7.81 8.29
CA PRO A 71 9.58 -7.35 9.32
C PRO A 71 11.01 -7.11 8.83
N ASP A 72 11.41 -7.72 7.72
CA ASP A 72 12.73 -7.58 7.09
C ASP A 72 12.80 -6.40 6.08
N GLY A 73 11.71 -5.63 5.95
CA GLY A 73 11.61 -4.48 5.06
C GLY A 73 11.33 -4.81 3.60
N THR A 74 11.15 -6.10 3.28
CA THR A 74 10.73 -6.54 1.95
C THR A 74 9.20 -6.47 1.81
N CYS A 75 8.72 -6.61 0.58
CA CYS A 75 7.30 -6.79 0.25
C CYS A 75 7.18 -7.57 -1.08
N GLN A 76 5.95 -7.87 -1.53
CA GLN A 76 5.74 -8.28 -2.92
C GLN A 76 6.00 -7.13 -3.90
N ASP A 77 6.42 -7.47 -5.13
CA ASP A 77 6.39 -6.53 -6.23
C ASP A 77 4.95 -6.05 -6.44
N PHE A 78 4.78 -4.74 -6.62
CA PHE A 78 3.46 -4.12 -6.68
C PHE A 78 3.39 -3.11 -7.81
N THR A 79 2.30 -3.13 -8.56
CA THR A 79 2.03 -2.14 -9.62
C THR A 79 0.61 -1.61 -9.46
N MET A 80 0.43 -0.30 -9.67
CA MET A 80 -0.87 0.32 -9.87
C MET A 80 -0.81 1.34 -11.00
N THR A 81 -1.91 1.48 -11.71
CA THR A 81 -2.14 2.56 -12.67
C THR A 81 -3.12 3.56 -12.07
N LEU A 82 -2.74 4.84 -12.05
CA LEU A 82 -3.62 5.95 -11.70
C LEU A 82 -3.96 6.68 -13.00
N LYS A 83 -5.25 6.73 -13.33
CA LYS A 83 -5.74 7.42 -14.53
C LYS A 83 -6.66 8.55 -14.13
N ASN A 84 -6.44 9.74 -14.69
CA ASN A 84 -7.36 10.85 -14.49
C ASN A 84 -8.43 10.94 -15.60
N ASP A 85 -9.46 11.75 -15.38
CA ASP A 85 -10.54 11.95 -16.37
C ASP A 85 -10.07 12.66 -17.66
N HIS A 86 -8.88 13.25 -17.67
CA HIS A 86 -8.24 13.83 -18.86
C HIS A 86 -7.47 12.81 -19.70
N GLY A 87 -7.41 11.54 -19.27
CA GLY A 87 -6.68 10.48 -19.94
C GLY A 87 -5.19 10.38 -19.57
N ASN A 88 -4.69 11.26 -18.71
CA ASN A 88 -3.32 11.17 -18.21
C ASN A 88 -3.17 9.92 -17.35
N THR A 89 -2.09 9.19 -17.59
CA THR A 89 -1.83 7.92 -16.93
C THR A 89 -0.53 8.00 -16.13
N CYS A 90 -0.58 7.57 -14.89
CA CYS A 90 0.57 7.45 -14.01
C CYS A 90 0.68 6.01 -13.54
N ILE A 91 1.82 5.38 -13.76
CA ILE A 91 2.10 4.02 -13.29
C ILE A 91 3.04 4.12 -12.10
N LEU A 92 2.61 3.55 -10.97
CA LEU A 92 3.44 3.35 -9.79
C LEU A 92 3.88 1.90 -9.75
N GLN A 93 5.18 1.69 -9.64
CA GLN A 93 5.80 0.37 -9.50
C GLN A 93 6.64 0.34 -8.23
N LEU A 94 6.50 -0.72 -7.45
CA LEU A 94 7.27 -0.98 -6.25
C LEU A 94 7.98 -2.32 -6.43
N LYS A 95 9.32 -2.29 -6.37
CA LYS A 95 10.15 -3.49 -6.37
C LYS A 95 10.35 -3.96 -4.94
N GLY A 96 9.69 -5.04 -4.57
CA GLY A 96 9.52 -5.45 -3.19
C GLY A 96 10.80 -5.88 -2.47
N SER A 97 11.74 -6.48 -3.21
CA SER A 97 13.07 -6.86 -2.70
C SER A 97 13.97 -5.68 -2.31
N THR A 98 13.71 -4.48 -2.87
CA THR A 98 14.54 -3.28 -2.62
C THR A 98 13.75 -2.16 -1.95
N GLY A 99 12.42 -2.26 -1.94
CA GLY A 99 11.50 -1.19 -1.61
C GLY A 99 11.63 0.05 -2.52
N ARG A 100 12.30 -0.07 -3.68
CA ARG A 100 12.41 1.03 -4.66
C ARG A 100 11.06 1.27 -5.30
N THR A 101 10.62 2.53 -5.28
CA THR A 101 9.37 2.97 -5.92
C THR A 101 9.71 3.80 -7.15
N GLU A 102 9.07 3.50 -8.27
CA GLU A 102 9.17 4.24 -9.53
C GLU A 102 7.80 4.77 -9.93
N ILE A 103 7.78 5.99 -10.44
CA ILE A 103 6.58 6.68 -10.90
C ILE A 103 6.84 7.12 -12.33
N ASN A 104 6.07 6.56 -13.26
CA ASN A 104 6.17 6.84 -14.68
C ASN A 104 4.87 7.49 -15.17
N SER A 105 4.95 8.69 -15.73
CA SER A 105 3.82 9.35 -16.42
C SER A 105 3.85 9.00 -17.90
N ILE A 106 2.70 8.62 -18.45
CA ILE A 106 2.49 8.29 -19.87
C ILE A 106 1.42 9.23 -20.43
#